data_AF-A0A2N2DLB5-F1
#
_entry.id   AF-A0A2N2DLB5-F1
#
_cell.length_a   1.000
_cell.length_b   1.000
_cell.length_c   1.000
_cell.angle_alpha   90.00
_cell.angle_beta   90.00
_cell.angle_gamma   90.00
#
_symmetry.space_group_name_H-M   'P 1'
#
loop_
_entity.id
_entity.type
_entity.pdbx_description
1 polymer ?
#
loop_
_entity_poly.entity_id
_entity_poly.type
_entity_poly.pdbx_seq_one_letter_code
_entity_poly.pdbx_strand_id
1 'polypeptide(L)'
;MTQLQSALKGEITPEMKQVAAREGVTPEFVRQGIAGGTIVIPRNIRRQNISPAGIGTGLSTKVSASIGVYGNKGSISIETAKIKAAVAAGTDAIMDLSVSGDIDAMRKESLAAATTPVGTLPMYQAVAEAAQKHGSSVRMEVEELFEVIERQAADGVDFLALHCGTTMSIVERAKQEKRIDPLVSYGGSHLFGWMLYNKRENPLYEYYDRILEIARRYDVTVSIADGMRPGCLADSLDGAQVQELVVIGELVRRAREAGVQVMVKGPGHVPLNQLRATVTLQKSLCKGAPYFVFGPVVTDIAAGYDHISAAIGGAVSAWAGAEFICYVTASEHIGLPDAEQIREGVVAARIAAHAADLAKGHANAAEWDLALSRARKKLDWQKQIELAIDPERAEYMRKTRSDDTVAGCAMCGKYCAMDVVSKYLGTSKVTC
;
A
#
# COMPACT_ATOMS: atom_id res chain seq x y z
N MET A 1 -2.04 -24.76 -6.42
CA MET A 1 -1.52 -24.79 -5.04
C MET A 1 -1.08 -23.39 -4.73
N THR A 2 -1.43 -22.85 -3.56
CA THR A 2 -1.04 -21.48 -3.19
C THR A 2 0.43 -21.40 -2.77
N GLN A 3 1.00 -20.20 -2.74
CA GLN A 3 2.34 -19.99 -2.16
C GLN A 3 2.40 -20.47 -0.70
N LEU A 4 1.35 -20.24 0.10
CA LEU A 4 1.26 -20.71 1.49
C LEU A 4 1.28 -22.24 1.57
N GLN A 5 0.48 -22.93 0.75
CA GLN A 5 0.45 -24.39 0.72
C GLN A 5 1.80 -25.00 0.29
N SER A 6 2.46 -24.38 -0.69
CA SER A 6 3.78 -24.81 -1.16
C SER A 6 4.82 -24.62 -0.06
N ALA A 7 4.81 -23.45 0.61
CA ALA A 7 5.69 -23.16 1.73
C ALA A 7 5.51 -24.14 2.90
N LEU A 8 4.27 -24.46 3.28
CA LEU A 8 3.96 -25.42 4.35
C LEU A 8 4.46 -26.85 4.05
N LYS A 9 4.59 -27.21 2.77
CA LYS A 9 5.17 -28.48 2.33
C LYS A 9 6.69 -28.48 2.23
N GLY A 10 7.34 -27.36 2.55
CA GLY A 10 8.79 -27.20 2.40
C GLY A 10 9.23 -26.91 0.96
N GLU A 11 8.31 -26.58 0.05
CA GLU A 11 8.62 -26.31 -1.35
C GLU A 11 9.03 -24.83 -1.54
N ILE A 12 10.13 -24.60 -2.25
CA ILE A 12 10.60 -23.26 -2.65
C ILE A 12 10.20 -22.99 -4.09
N THR A 13 9.22 -22.11 -4.28
CA THR A 13 8.67 -21.76 -5.59
C THR A 13 9.58 -20.81 -6.38
N PRO A 14 9.41 -20.68 -7.70
CA PRO A 14 10.10 -19.65 -8.49
C PRO A 14 9.86 -18.23 -7.97
N GLU A 15 8.64 -17.93 -7.51
CA GLU A 15 8.29 -16.62 -6.96
C GLU A 15 9.07 -16.32 -5.67
N MET A 16 9.21 -17.31 -4.77
CA MET A 16 10.03 -17.16 -3.55
C MET A 16 11.50 -16.86 -3.88
N LYS A 17 12.07 -17.51 -4.91
CA LYS A 17 13.45 -17.27 -5.36
C LYS A 17 13.62 -15.85 -5.92
N GLN A 18 12.65 -15.37 -6.70
CA GLN A 18 12.67 -14.01 -7.26
C GLN A 18 12.62 -12.95 -6.17
N VAL A 19 11.73 -13.11 -5.19
CA VAL A 19 11.63 -12.21 -4.03
C VAL A 19 12.94 -12.24 -3.23
N ALA A 20 13.45 -13.43 -2.91
CA ALA A 20 14.69 -13.58 -2.16
C ALA A 20 15.88 -12.87 -2.82
N ALA A 21 16.04 -13.03 -4.15
CA ALA A 21 17.11 -12.39 -4.90
C ALA A 21 17.02 -10.86 -4.89
N ARG A 22 15.82 -10.30 -4.99
CA ARG A 22 15.60 -8.83 -4.96
C ARG A 22 15.85 -8.22 -3.59
N GLU A 23 15.49 -8.96 -2.55
CA GLU A 23 15.58 -8.50 -1.17
C GLU A 23 16.97 -8.77 -0.56
N GLY A 24 17.83 -9.53 -1.24
CA GLY A 24 19.15 -9.91 -0.74
C GLY A 24 19.09 -10.93 0.41
N VAL A 25 18.05 -11.78 0.43
CA VAL A 25 17.83 -12.81 1.46
C VAL A 25 17.84 -14.21 0.84
N THR A 26 17.82 -15.27 1.67
CA THR A 26 17.77 -16.64 1.16
C THR A 26 16.34 -17.02 0.73
N PRO A 27 16.16 -17.89 -0.28
CA PRO A 27 14.83 -18.41 -0.62
C PRO A 27 14.14 -19.15 0.54
N GLU A 28 14.92 -19.77 1.43
CA GLU A 28 14.41 -20.43 2.63
C GLU A 28 13.87 -19.43 3.66
N PHE A 29 14.49 -18.26 3.82
CA PHE A 29 13.96 -17.18 4.66
C PHE A 29 12.56 -16.76 4.19
N VAL A 30 12.38 -16.56 2.88
CA VAL A 30 11.09 -16.20 2.28
C VAL A 30 10.07 -17.33 2.49
N ARG A 31 10.44 -18.59 2.21
CA ARG A 31 9.56 -19.74 2.41
C ARG A 31 9.10 -19.87 3.87
N GLN A 32 10.00 -19.71 4.84
CA GLN A 32 9.67 -19.75 6.27
C GLN A 32 8.72 -18.63 6.67
N GLY A 33 8.95 -17.40 6.19
CA GLY A 33 8.06 -16.27 6.45
C GLY A 33 6.67 -16.49 5.85
N ILE A 34 6.57 -17.07 4.66
CA ILE A 34 5.28 -17.43 4.06
C ILE A 34 4.59 -18.53 4.88
N ALA A 35 5.30 -19.60 5.25
CA ALA A 35 4.74 -20.68 6.06
C ALA A 35 4.27 -20.19 7.46
N GLY A 36 4.97 -19.23 8.05
CA GLY A 36 4.57 -18.56 9.29
C GLY A 36 3.48 -17.49 9.12
N GLY A 37 3.15 -17.14 7.87
CA GLY A 37 2.20 -16.09 7.52
C GLY A 37 2.67 -14.66 7.82
N THR A 38 3.97 -14.45 8.02
CA THR A 38 4.60 -13.13 8.24
C THR A 38 5.11 -12.49 6.94
N ILE A 39 5.09 -13.24 5.83
CA ILE A 39 5.35 -12.77 4.47
C ILE A 39 4.21 -13.26 3.56
N VAL A 40 3.77 -12.41 2.64
CA VAL A 40 2.91 -12.80 1.51
C VAL A 40 3.57 -12.44 0.19
N ILE A 41 3.26 -13.19 -0.86
CA ILE A 41 3.59 -12.86 -2.24
C ILE A 41 2.26 -12.80 -3.01
N PRO A 42 1.67 -11.60 -3.21
CA PRO A 42 0.48 -11.44 -4.02
C PRO A 42 0.81 -11.78 -5.48
N ARG A 43 0.35 -12.94 -5.92
CA ARG A 43 0.53 -13.40 -7.29
C ARG A 43 -0.59 -14.37 -7.66
N ASN A 44 -1.55 -13.87 -8.42
CA ASN A 44 -2.61 -14.71 -8.94
C ASN A 44 -2.06 -15.67 -10.00
N ILE A 45 -2.52 -16.93 -9.99
CA ILE A 45 -2.09 -17.96 -10.95
C ILE A 45 -2.38 -17.58 -12.41
N ARG A 46 -3.39 -16.72 -12.66
CA ARG A 46 -3.78 -16.24 -13.99
C ARG A 46 -2.85 -15.17 -14.53
N ARG A 47 -2.07 -14.51 -13.65
CA ARG A 47 -1.18 -13.43 -14.04
C ARG A 47 0.20 -13.98 -14.39
N GLN A 48 0.61 -13.76 -15.64
CA GLN A 48 1.92 -14.20 -16.17
C GLN A 48 2.95 -13.07 -16.21
N ASN A 49 2.52 -11.85 -16.57
CA ASN A 49 3.40 -10.69 -16.70
C ASN A 49 3.53 -9.93 -15.37
N ILE A 50 3.86 -10.66 -14.29
CA ILE A 50 4.04 -10.09 -12.96
C ILE A 50 5.47 -10.26 -12.47
N SER A 51 5.95 -9.21 -11.84
CA SER A 51 7.19 -9.10 -11.10
C SER A 51 6.85 -9.26 -9.61
N PRO A 52 6.92 -10.47 -9.02
CA PRO A 52 6.39 -10.72 -7.68
C PRO A 52 7.08 -9.85 -6.63
N ALA A 53 6.29 -9.26 -5.72
CA ALA A 53 6.79 -8.52 -4.58
C ALA A 53 6.49 -9.29 -3.29
N GLY A 54 7.50 -9.49 -2.46
CA GLY A 54 7.32 -10.02 -1.11
C GLY A 54 6.95 -8.89 -0.17
N ILE A 55 5.87 -9.08 0.60
CA ILE A 55 5.40 -8.12 1.60
C ILE A 55 5.44 -8.80 2.95
N GLY A 56 6.31 -8.32 3.86
CA GLY A 56 6.39 -8.91 5.20
C GLY A 56 7.69 -8.68 5.94
N THR A 57 7.74 -9.23 7.15
CA THR A 57 8.80 -8.95 8.12
C THR A 57 10.18 -9.36 7.58
N GLY A 58 11.16 -8.46 7.74
CA GLY A 58 12.54 -8.65 7.30
C GLY A 58 12.81 -8.38 5.81
N LEU A 59 11.77 -8.09 5.02
CA LEU A 59 11.90 -7.56 3.66
C LEU A 59 11.84 -6.02 3.69
N SER A 60 12.29 -5.37 2.62
CA SER A 60 12.14 -3.92 2.47
C SER A 60 10.67 -3.49 2.52
N THR A 61 10.40 -2.30 3.06
CA THR A 61 9.03 -1.78 3.16
C THR A 61 8.49 -1.46 1.77
N LYS A 62 7.27 -1.92 1.47
CA LYS A 62 6.64 -1.76 0.15
C LYS A 62 5.72 -0.55 0.10
N VAL A 63 5.50 -0.02 -1.11
CA VAL A 63 4.60 1.11 -1.37
C VAL A 63 3.54 0.74 -2.40
N SER A 64 2.29 1.12 -2.15
CA SER A 64 1.19 1.00 -3.11
C SER A 64 0.70 2.36 -3.57
N ALA A 65 0.43 2.49 -4.87
CA ALA A 65 -0.31 3.61 -5.43
C ALA A 65 -1.76 3.19 -5.70
N SER A 66 -2.70 4.11 -5.52
CA SER A 66 -4.13 3.89 -5.80
C SER A 66 -4.57 4.74 -6.97
N ILE A 67 -5.23 4.13 -7.94
CA ILE A 67 -5.79 4.77 -9.15
C ILE A 67 -7.27 4.39 -9.27
N GLY A 68 -8.00 4.98 -10.21
CA GLY A 68 -9.34 4.49 -10.51
C GLY A 68 -10.24 5.50 -11.21
N VAL A 69 -11.16 4.98 -12.03
CA VAL A 69 -12.14 5.80 -12.75
C VAL A 69 -13.23 6.27 -11.79
N TYR A 70 -13.36 7.59 -11.67
CA TYR A 70 -14.39 8.26 -10.90
C TYR A 70 -15.09 9.36 -11.72
N GLY A 71 -16.41 9.25 -11.82
CA GLY A 71 -17.29 10.25 -12.42
C GLY A 71 -16.98 10.56 -13.89
N ASN A 72 -17.52 11.66 -14.39
CA ASN A 72 -17.47 11.99 -15.82
C ASN A 72 -16.10 12.53 -16.31
N LYS A 73 -15.16 12.78 -15.39
CA LYS A 73 -13.81 13.27 -15.74
C LYS A 73 -12.78 12.14 -15.87
N GLY A 74 -13.10 10.96 -15.36
CA GLY A 74 -12.22 9.79 -15.47
C GLY A 74 -12.34 9.14 -16.85
N SER A 75 -11.23 8.61 -17.35
CA SER A 75 -11.20 7.73 -18.51
C SER A 75 -10.11 6.68 -18.31
N ILE A 76 -10.27 5.54 -18.99
CA ILE A 76 -9.26 4.47 -18.98
C ILE A 76 -7.90 5.02 -19.42
N SER A 77 -7.86 5.90 -20.42
CA SER A 77 -6.61 6.50 -20.90
C SER A 77 -5.92 7.39 -19.86
N ILE A 78 -6.68 8.17 -19.10
CA ILE A 78 -6.15 9.02 -18.02
C ILE A 78 -5.61 8.14 -16.89
N GLU A 79 -6.36 7.13 -16.47
CA GLU A 79 -5.92 6.23 -15.40
C GLU A 79 -4.72 5.37 -15.81
N THR A 80 -4.63 4.98 -17.09
CA THR A 80 -3.45 4.31 -17.64
C THR A 80 -2.20 5.18 -17.55
N ALA A 81 -2.33 6.49 -17.83
CA ALA A 81 -1.22 7.43 -17.67
C ALA A 81 -0.77 7.55 -16.20
N LYS A 82 -1.72 7.54 -15.26
CA LYS A 82 -1.42 7.52 -13.81
C LYS A 82 -0.73 6.24 -13.37
N ILE A 83 -1.13 5.08 -13.89
CA ILE A 83 -0.45 3.80 -13.62
C ILE A 83 1.00 3.88 -14.09
N LYS A 84 1.24 4.36 -15.31
CA LYS A 84 2.59 4.53 -15.85
C LYS A 84 3.42 5.49 -14.99
N ALA A 85 2.83 6.60 -14.55
CA ALA A 85 3.49 7.54 -13.65
C ALA A 85 3.85 6.90 -12.30
N ALA A 86 2.94 6.13 -11.70
CA ALA A 86 3.18 5.43 -10.44
C ALA A 86 4.28 4.36 -10.55
N VAL A 87 4.27 3.57 -11.63
CA VAL A 87 5.29 2.56 -11.92
C VAL A 87 6.65 3.21 -12.17
N ALA A 88 6.70 4.30 -12.96
CA ALA A 88 7.94 5.07 -13.18
C ALA A 88 8.47 5.69 -11.88
N ALA A 89 7.57 6.08 -10.96
CA ALA A 89 7.92 6.57 -9.63
C ALA A 89 8.40 5.47 -8.67
N GLY A 90 8.32 4.19 -9.06
CA GLY A 90 8.83 3.06 -8.30
C GLY A 90 7.86 2.48 -7.28
N THR A 91 6.54 2.58 -7.50
CA THR A 91 5.57 1.87 -6.65
C THR A 91 5.77 0.34 -6.73
N ASP A 92 5.53 -0.37 -5.63
CA ASP A 92 5.63 -1.83 -5.56
C ASP A 92 4.32 -2.54 -5.88
N ALA A 93 3.20 -1.81 -5.84
CA ALA A 93 1.87 -2.32 -6.14
C ALA A 93 0.93 -1.21 -6.64
N ILE A 94 -0.15 -1.61 -7.30
CA ILE A 94 -1.25 -0.76 -7.72
C ILE A 94 -2.55 -1.25 -7.07
N MET A 95 -3.38 -0.32 -6.61
CA MET A 95 -4.78 -0.59 -6.29
C MET A 95 -5.67 0.08 -7.34
N ASP A 96 -6.49 -0.71 -8.03
CA ASP A 96 -7.56 -0.20 -8.89
C ASP A 96 -8.83 -0.02 -8.04
N LEU A 97 -9.18 1.25 -7.83
CA LEU A 97 -10.29 1.72 -7.01
C LEU A 97 -11.43 2.29 -7.86
N SER A 98 -11.56 1.86 -9.12
CA SER A 98 -12.62 2.32 -10.01
C SER A 98 -14.02 2.02 -9.47
N VAL A 99 -14.90 3.03 -9.51
CA VAL A 99 -16.29 2.97 -9.01
C VAL A 99 -17.32 3.36 -10.07
N SER A 100 -16.87 3.70 -11.28
CA SER A 100 -17.74 4.20 -12.35
C SER A 100 -17.14 3.91 -13.72
N GLY A 101 -17.93 4.11 -14.78
CA GLY A 101 -17.54 3.77 -16.14
C GLY A 101 -17.47 2.26 -16.34
N ASP A 102 -16.66 1.83 -17.32
CA ASP A 102 -16.43 0.40 -17.58
C ASP A 102 -15.33 -0.13 -16.64
N ILE A 103 -15.73 -0.57 -15.45
CA ILE A 103 -14.84 -1.06 -14.39
C ILE A 103 -14.13 -2.35 -14.83
N ASP A 104 -14.79 -3.20 -15.62
CA ASP A 104 -14.18 -4.43 -16.13
C ASP A 104 -13.07 -4.12 -17.14
N ALA A 105 -13.30 -3.19 -18.07
CA ALA A 105 -12.29 -2.75 -19.02
C ALA A 105 -11.13 -2.04 -18.32
N MET A 106 -11.40 -1.17 -17.34
CA MET A 106 -10.35 -0.51 -16.56
C MET A 106 -9.49 -1.52 -15.81
N ARG A 107 -10.09 -2.51 -15.14
CA ARG A 107 -9.33 -3.55 -14.43
C ARG A 107 -8.42 -4.34 -15.37
N LYS A 108 -8.89 -4.71 -16.56
CA LYS A 108 -8.07 -5.40 -17.57
C LYS A 108 -6.89 -4.54 -18.01
N GLU A 109 -7.11 -3.25 -18.21
CA GLU A 109 -6.04 -2.30 -18.52
C GLU A 109 -5.04 -2.18 -17.36
N SER A 110 -5.52 -2.08 -16.11
CA SER A 110 -4.67 -2.05 -14.91
C SER A 110 -3.75 -3.27 -14.82
N LEU A 111 -4.30 -4.47 -15.06
CA LEU A 111 -3.56 -5.73 -15.04
C LEU A 111 -2.53 -5.83 -16.18
N ALA A 112 -2.82 -5.24 -17.34
CA ALA A 112 -1.95 -5.24 -18.51
C ALA A 112 -0.83 -4.19 -18.41
N ALA A 113 -1.13 -3.01 -17.88
CA ALA A 113 -0.21 -1.88 -17.80
C ALA A 113 0.79 -1.99 -16.65
N ALA A 114 0.41 -2.62 -15.54
CA ALA A 114 1.28 -2.82 -14.40
C ALA A 114 2.06 -4.13 -14.52
N THR A 115 3.35 -4.12 -14.19
CA THR A 115 4.15 -5.34 -13.93
C THR A 115 4.22 -5.67 -12.44
N THR A 116 3.81 -4.75 -11.58
CA THR A 116 3.71 -4.90 -10.12
C THR A 116 2.37 -5.52 -9.73
N PRO A 117 2.25 -6.17 -8.56
CA PRO A 117 0.97 -6.66 -8.03
C PRO A 117 -0.17 -5.65 -8.14
N VAL A 118 -1.35 -6.11 -8.60
CA VAL A 118 -2.56 -5.30 -8.70
C VAL A 118 -3.59 -5.83 -7.71
N GLY A 119 -4.14 -4.93 -6.91
CA GLY A 119 -5.25 -5.23 -6.01
C GLY A 119 -6.48 -4.39 -6.29
N THR A 120 -7.62 -4.82 -5.74
CA THR A 120 -8.92 -4.16 -5.92
C THR A 120 -9.75 -4.22 -4.64
N LEU A 121 -10.87 -3.50 -4.60
CA LEU A 121 -11.93 -3.68 -3.62
C LEU A 121 -13.22 -4.13 -4.33
N PRO A 122 -13.53 -5.44 -4.38
CA PRO A 122 -14.72 -5.96 -5.07
C PRO A 122 -16.04 -5.27 -4.70
N MET A 123 -16.16 -4.83 -3.44
CA MET A 123 -17.32 -4.08 -2.96
C MET A 123 -17.63 -2.85 -3.84
N TYR A 124 -16.61 -2.18 -4.39
CA TYR A 124 -16.77 -0.94 -5.16
C TYR A 124 -17.53 -1.19 -6.46
N GLN A 125 -17.13 -2.25 -7.18
CA GLN A 125 -17.81 -2.66 -8.39
C GLN A 125 -19.19 -3.24 -8.10
N ALA A 126 -19.32 -4.07 -7.06
CA ALA A 126 -20.60 -4.66 -6.68
C ALA A 126 -21.66 -3.61 -6.35
N VAL A 127 -21.29 -2.55 -5.60
CA VAL A 127 -22.24 -1.47 -5.31
C VAL A 127 -22.57 -0.59 -6.51
N ALA A 128 -21.61 -0.37 -7.41
CA ALA A 128 -21.83 0.38 -8.64
C ALA A 128 -22.81 -0.37 -9.57
N GLU A 129 -22.59 -1.68 -9.77
CA GLU A 129 -23.46 -2.53 -10.58
C GLU A 129 -24.85 -2.69 -9.96
N ALA A 130 -24.94 -2.88 -8.65
CA ALA A 130 -26.21 -2.95 -7.93
C ALA A 130 -26.99 -1.63 -8.02
N ALA A 131 -26.31 -0.48 -7.91
CA ALA A 131 -26.94 0.82 -8.06
C ALA A 131 -27.50 1.00 -9.48
N GLN A 132 -26.75 0.58 -10.52
CA GLN A 132 -27.21 0.63 -11.90
C GLN A 132 -28.38 -0.31 -12.17
N LYS A 133 -28.36 -1.52 -11.61
CA LYS A 133 -29.35 -2.57 -11.83
C LYS A 133 -30.63 -2.37 -11.03
N HIS A 134 -30.53 -1.98 -9.76
CA HIS A 134 -31.64 -1.93 -8.80
C HIS A 134 -32.06 -0.51 -8.42
N GLY A 135 -31.38 0.51 -8.96
CA GLY A 135 -31.57 1.92 -8.62
C GLY A 135 -30.99 2.32 -7.25
N SER A 136 -30.36 1.40 -6.51
CA SER A 136 -29.74 1.68 -5.22
C SER A 136 -28.74 0.60 -4.83
N SER A 137 -27.59 0.99 -4.27
CA SER A 137 -26.55 0.06 -3.82
C SER A 137 -26.93 -0.77 -2.60
N VAL A 138 -27.85 -0.30 -1.74
CA VAL A 138 -28.30 -1.07 -0.57
C VAL A 138 -29.19 -2.27 -0.93
N ARG A 139 -29.64 -2.34 -2.19
CA ARG A 139 -30.38 -3.48 -2.77
C ARG A 139 -29.47 -4.50 -3.46
N MET A 140 -28.15 -4.37 -3.31
CA MET A 140 -27.20 -5.38 -3.78
C MET A 140 -27.55 -6.74 -3.17
N GLU A 141 -27.62 -7.77 -4.00
CA GLU A 141 -27.79 -9.14 -3.51
C GLU A 141 -26.44 -9.76 -3.12
N VAL A 142 -26.45 -10.68 -2.15
CA VAL A 142 -25.21 -11.34 -1.69
C VAL A 142 -24.49 -12.05 -2.86
N GLU A 143 -25.24 -12.68 -3.76
CA GLU A 143 -24.64 -13.35 -4.91
C GLU A 143 -23.97 -12.38 -5.89
N GLU A 144 -24.50 -11.17 -6.07
CA GLU A 144 -23.87 -10.16 -6.95
C GLU A 144 -22.49 -9.75 -6.42
N LEU A 145 -22.34 -9.62 -5.10
CA LEU A 145 -21.05 -9.36 -4.47
C LEU A 145 -20.06 -10.51 -4.72
N PHE A 146 -20.49 -11.76 -4.55
CA PHE A 146 -19.63 -12.93 -4.74
C PHE A 146 -19.28 -13.17 -6.21
N GLU A 147 -20.20 -12.91 -7.15
CA GLU A 147 -19.94 -12.92 -8.59
C GLU A 147 -18.84 -11.93 -8.96
N VAL A 148 -18.86 -10.71 -8.41
CA VAL A 148 -17.81 -9.71 -8.62
C VAL A 148 -16.47 -10.16 -8.03
N ILE A 149 -16.45 -10.69 -6.80
CA ILE A 149 -15.23 -11.22 -6.16
C ILE A 149 -14.59 -12.30 -7.05
N GLU A 150 -15.39 -13.27 -7.50
CA GLU A 150 -14.90 -14.36 -8.33
C GLU A 150 -14.48 -13.89 -9.73
N ARG A 151 -15.23 -12.96 -10.34
CA ARG A 151 -14.88 -12.36 -11.64
C ARG A 151 -13.52 -11.66 -11.59
N GLN A 152 -13.27 -10.86 -10.55
CA GLN A 152 -11.99 -10.17 -10.37
C GLN A 152 -10.83 -11.15 -10.11
N ALA A 153 -11.05 -12.19 -9.30
CA ALA A 153 -10.06 -13.24 -9.09
C ALA A 153 -9.77 -14.01 -10.40
N ALA A 154 -10.79 -14.29 -11.22
CA ALA A 154 -10.64 -14.96 -12.50
C ALA A 154 -9.88 -14.12 -13.54
N ASP A 155 -10.04 -12.79 -13.51
CA ASP A 155 -9.31 -11.86 -14.39
C ASP A 155 -7.81 -11.77 -14.07
N GLY A 156 -7.40 -12.13 -12.84
CA GLY A 156 -6.00 -12.17 -12.45
C GLY A 156 -5.57 -11.13 -11.42
N VAL A 157 -6.51 -10.53 -10.67
CA VAL A 157 -6.18 -9.63 -9.54
C VAL A 157 -5.38 -10.39 -8.48
N ASP A 158 -4.28 -9.81 -8.00
CA ASP A 158 -3.31 -10.48 -7.12
C ASP A 158 -3.70 -10.44 -5.64
N PHE A 159 -4.40 -9.38 -5.22
CA PHE A 159 -4.96 -9.30 -3.87
C PHE A 159 -6.30 -8.58 -3.84
N LEU A 160 -7.21 -9.07 -3.01
CA LEU A 160 -8.55 -8.49 -2.85
C LEU A 160 -8.67 -7.88 -1.46
N ALA A 161 -8.92 -6.58 -1.41
CA ALA A 161 -9.20 -5.90 -0.15
C ALA A 161 -10.70 -6.00 0.19
N LEU A 162 -10.99 -6.65 1.32
CA LEU A 162 -12.34 -7.10 1.69
C LEU A 162 -12.65 -6.75 3.14
N HIS A 163 -13.76 -6.05 3.38
CA HIS A 163 -14.20 -5.60 4.71
C HIS A 163 -14.87 -6.74 5.48
N CYS A 164 -14.16 -7.84 5.71
CA CYS A 164 -14.70 -9.02 6.38
C CYS A 164 -14.86 -8.84 7.89
N GLY A 165 -14.13 -7.89 8.50
CA GLY A 165 -14.11 -7.70 9.96
C GLY A 165 -15.27 -6.89 10.53
N THR A 166 -15.98 -6.11 9.70
CA THR A 166 -17.03 -5.21 10.16
C THR A 166 -18.33 -5.97 10.45
N THR A 167 -18.57 -6.36 11.71
CA THR A 167 -19.80 -7.07 12.12
C THR A 167 -20.89 -6.11 12.58
N MET A 168 -22.15 -6.57 12.66
CA MET A 168 -23.27 -5.76 13.15
C MET A 168 -23.03 -5.29 14.59
N SER A 169 -22.33 -6.07 15.41
CA SER A 169 -21.96 -5.65 16.77
C SER A 169 -21.03 -4.42 16.78
N ILE A 170 -20.12 -4.34 15.82
CA ILE A 170 -19.20 -3.20 15.65
C ILE A 170 -19.96 -1.99 15.09
N VAL A 171 -20.91 -2.22 14.18
CA VAL A 171 -21.83 -1.19 13.69
C VAL A 171 -22.61 -0.53 14.84
N GLU A 172 -23.16 -1.33 15.75
CA GLU A 172 -23.90 -0.80 16.91
C GLU A 172 -22.99 -0.08 17.90
N ARG A 173 -21.76 -0.56 18.10
CA ARG A 173 -20.76 0.17 18.90
C ARG A 173 -20.42 1.53 18.29
N ALA A 174 -20.13 1.59 16.98
CA ALA A 174 -19.77 2.84 16.31
C ALA A 174 -20.88 3.90 16.42
N LYS A 175 -22.15 3.49 16.37
CA LYS A 175 -23.30 4.39 16.62
C LYS A 175 -23.32 4.96 18.04
N GLN A 176 -22.87 4.19 19.03
CA GLN A 176 -22.84 4.60 20.44
C GLN A 176 -21.66 5.52 20.74
N GLU A 177 -20.51 5.28 20.12
CA GLU A 177 -19.26 6.02 20.37
C GLU A 177 -19.28 7.44 19.79
N LYS A 178 -20.18 7.73 18.82
CA LYS A 178 -20.37 9.08 18.25
C LYS A 178 -19.06 9.71 17.76
N ARG A 179 -18.33 8.97 16.92
CA ARG A 179 -17.15 9.45 16.20
C ARG A 179 -17.38 10.82 15.58
N ILE A 180 -16.32 11.61 15.47
CA ILE A 180 -16.34 12.87 14.72
C ILE A 180 -16.61 12.55 13.24
N ASP A 181 -15.87 11.59 12.69
CA ASP A 181 -16.11 11.03 11.37
C ASP A 181 -16.71 9.63 11.50
N PRO A 182 -18.04 9.47 11.25
CA PRO A 182 -18.74 8.22 11.54
C PRO A 182 -18.12 7.00 10.86
N LEU A 183 -17.79 7.11 9.57
CA LEU A 183 -17.15 6.05 8.78
C LEU A 183 -16.59 6.61 7.46
N VAL A 184 -15.26 6.52 7.28
CA VAL A 184 -14.56 7.07 6.09
C VAL A 184 -14.13 6.03 5.07
N SER A 185 -14.36 4.74 5.35
CA SER A 185 -14.12 3.70 4.37
C SER A 185 -15.19 3.70 3.29
N TYR A 186 -14.91 4.04 2.04
CA TYR A 186 -15.93 3.99 0.98
C TYR A 186 -16.64 2.63 0.91
N GLY A 187 -15.88 1.54 0.80
CA GLY A 187 -16.46 0.19 0.79
C GLY A 187 -17.08 -0.21 2.13
N GLY A 188 -16.47 0.20 3.25
CA GLY A 188 -17.02 -0.04 4.59
C GLY A 188 -18.34 0.67 4.83
N SER A 189 -18.49 1.92 4.36
CA SER A 189 -19.69 2.74 4.49
C SER A 189 -20.84 2.23 3.64
N HIS A 190 -20.56 1.77 2.42
CA HIS A 190 -21.56 1.11 1.60
C HIS A 190 -22.02 -0.23 2.20
N LEU A 191 -21.09 -1.03 2.71
CA LEU A 191 -21.40 -2.27 3.43
C LEU A 191 -22.21 -2.00 4.70
N PHE A 192 -21.82 -1.02 5.50
CA PHE A 192 -22.54 -0.57 6.70
C PHE A 192 -23.98 -0.16 6.36
N GLY A 193 -24.17 0.64 5.30
CA GLY A 193 -25.48 1.03 4.82
C GLY A 193 -26.33 -0.17 4.37
N TRP A 194 -25.72 -1.12 3.66
CA TRP A 194 -26.37 -2.37 3.26
C TRP A 194 -26.81 -3.21 4.47
N MET A 195 -25.96 -3.37 5.48
CA MET A 195 -26.25 -4.14 6.69
C MET A 195 -27.44 -3.56 7.44
N LEU A 196 -27.49 -2.24 7.62
CA LEU A 196 -28.58 -1.56 8.30
C LEU A 196 -29.90 -1.61 7.52
N TYR A 197 -29.85 -1.42 6.21
CA TYR A 197 -31.03 -1.45 5.35
C TYR A 197 -31.68 -2.84 5.34
N ASN A 198 -30.85 -3.87 5.17
CA ASN A 198 -31.33 -5.26 5.06
C ASN A 198 -31.54 -5.92 6.43
N LYS A 199 -31.08 -5.31 7.53
CA LYS A 199 -31.08 -5.89 8.89
C LYS A 199 -30.39 -7.26 8.92
N ARG A 200 -29.25 -7.35 8.22
CA ARG A 200 -28.47 -8.59 8.06
C ARG A 200 -27.02 -8.36 8.46
N GLU A 201 -26.36 -9.44 8.88
CA GLU A 201 -24.93 -9.43 9.13
C GLU A 201 -24.16 -9.22 7.81
N ASN A 202 -22.92 -8.76 7.94
CA ASN A 202 -21.97 -8.59 6.86
C ASN A 202 -21.82 -9.90 6.05
N PRO A 203 -22.17 -9.91 4.74
CA PRO A 203 -22.06 -11.12 3.93
C PRO A 203 -20.61 -11.59 3.75
N LEU A 204 -19.63 -10.69 3.81
CA LEU A 204 -18.21 -11.07 3.74
C LEU A 204 -17.73 -11.79 5.01
N TYR A 205 -18.40 -11.54 6.14
CA TYR A 205 -18.15 -12.22 7.41
C TYR A 205 -18.91 -13.55 7.49
N GLU A 206 -20.22 -13.52 7.20
CA GLU A 206 -21.13 -14.69 7.25
C GLU A 206 -20.66 -15.79 6.29
N TYR A 207 -20.22 -15.40 5.08
CA TYR A 207 -19.80 -16.32 4.03
C TYR A 207 -18.28 -16.29 3.79
N TYR A 208 -17.48 -16.06 4.84
CA TYR A 208 -16.02 -15.96 4.72
C TYR A 208 -15.38 -17.18 4.05
N ASP A 209 -15.91 -18.40 4.28
CA ASP A 209 -15.36 -19.61 3.68
C ASP A 209 -15.48 -19.62 2.14
N ARG A 210 -16.54 -19.01 1.56
CA ARG A 210 -16.66 -18.83 0.10
C ARG A 210 -15.55 -17.95 -0.45
N ILE A 211 -15.15 -16.91 0.30
CA ILE A 211 -14.02 -16.04 -0.06
C ILE A 211 -12.73 -16.86 -0.07
N LEU A 212 -12.51 -17.67 0.96
CA LEU A 212 -11.31 -18.51 1.06
C LEU A 212 -11.24 -19.56 -0.06
N GLU A 213 -12.38 -20.13 -0.47
CA GLU A 213 -12.44 -21.04 -1.61
C GLU A 213 -12.03 -20.37 -2.92
N ILE A 214 -12.54 -19.16 -3.19
CA ILE A 214 -12.17 -18.37 -4.37
C ILE A 214 -10.67 -18.02 -4.30
N ALA A 215 -10.22 -17.46 -3.18
CA ALA A 215 -8.83 -17.04 -3.00
C ALA A 215 -7.85 -18.21 -3.18
N ARG A 216 -8.16 -19.38 -2.60
CA ARG A 216 -7.35 -20.60 -2.74
C ARG A 216 -7.30 -21.12 -4.17
N ARG A 217 -8.39 -21.00 -4.93
CA ARG A 217 -8.47 -21.46 -6.32
C ARG A 217 -7.53 -20.67 -7.23
N TYR A 218 -7.41 -19.37 -6.99
CA TYR A 218 -6.65 -18.45 -7.84
C TYR A 218 -5.29 -18.00 -7.24
N ASP A 219 -4.95 -18.44 -6.03
CA ASP A 219 -3.82 -17.94 -5.22
C ASP A 219 -3.83 -16.41 -5.05
N VAL A 220 -5.03 -15.90 -4.79
CA VAL A 220 -5.23 -14.48 -4.52
C VAL A 220 -4.99 -14.22 -3.04
N THR A 221 -4.17 -13.22 -2.73
CA THR A 221 -3.94 -12.81 -1.35
C THR A 221 -5.17 -12.07 -0.83
N VAL A 222 -5.70 -12.48 0.32
CA VAL A 222 -6.77 -11.74 1.00
C VAL A 222 -6.15 -10.58 1.77
N SER A 223 -6.59 -9.35 1.47
CA SER A 223 -6.25 -8.17 2.26
C SER A 223 -7.46 -7.80 3.12
N ILE A 224 -7.51 -8.22 4.38
CA ILE A 224 -8.67 -7.91 5.22
C ILE A 224 -8.65 -6.41 5.51
N ALA A 225 -9.64 -5.69 4.98
CA ALA A 225 -9.74 -4.24 5.07
C ALA A 225 -10.49 -3.81 6.33
N ASP A 226 -9.98 -2.77 6.99
CA ASP A 226 -10.61 -2.12 8.12
C ASP A 226 -11.74 -1.19 7.66
N GLY A 227 -12.97 -1.54 8.02
CA GLY A 227 -14.12 -0.67 7.82
C GLY A 227 -14.07 0.52 8.77
N MET A 228 -13.75 0.26 10.04
CA MET A 228 -13.74 1.20 11.16
C MET A 228 -12.40 1.93 11.33
N ARG A 229 -11.65 2.14 10.25
CA ARG A 229 -10.46 2.99 10.34
C ARG A 229 -10.83 4.43 10.75
N PRO A 230 -9.99 5.13 11.52
CA PRO A 230 -10.21 6.52 11.88
C PRO A 230 -10.07 7.46 10.67
N GLY A 231 -11.05 8.36 10.52
CA GLY A 231 -11.07 9.43 9.52
C GLY A 231 -10.50 10.76 10.02
N CYS A 232 -10.37 10.90 11.33
CA CYS A 232 -9.69 12.01 11.97
C CYS A 232 -8.89 11.48 13.16
N LEU A 233 -7.96 12.30 13.67
CA LEU A 233 -7.10 11.92 14.80
C LEU A 233 -7.89 11.56 16.08
N ALA A 234 -9.05 12.19 16.29
CA ALA A 234 -9.85 12.01 17.50
C ALA A 234 -10.51 10.63 17.59
N ASP A 235 -10.77 10.00 16.44
CA ASP A 235 -11.40 8.68 16.35
C ASP A 235 -10.36 7.53 16.37
N SER A 236 -9.07 7.88 16.50
CA SER A 236 -7.98 6.89 16.53
C SER A 236 -7.92 6.12 17.83
N LEU A 237 -7.75 4.80 17.71
CA LEU A 237 -7.75 3.79 18.77
C LEU A 237 -9.03 3.79 19.63
N ASP A 238 -10.16 4.15 19.02
CA ASP A 238 -11.46 4.00 19.67
C ASP A 238 -11.89 2.52 19.76
N GLY A 239 -13.02 2.29 20.44
CA GLY A 239 -13.48 0.93 20.68
C GLY A 239 -13.95 0.21 19.41
N ALA A 240 -14.57 0.92 18.47
CA ALA A 240 -15.02 0.32 17.21
C ALA A 240 -13.84 -0.16 16.35
N GLN A 241 -12.77 0.64 16.26
CA GLN A 241 -11.55 0.25 15.56
C GLN A 241 -10.89 -0.97 16.23
N VAL A 242 -10.73 -0.94 17.55
CA VAL A 242 -10.09 -2.03 18.30
C VAL A 242 -10.92 -3.31 18.22
N GLN A 243 -12.24 -3.22 18.34
CA GLN A 243 -13.13 -4.39 18.23
C GLN A 243 -13.06 -5.02 16.84
N GLU A 244 -13.03 -4.21 15.77
CA GLU A 244 -12.84 -4.71 14.41
C GLU A 244 -11.52 -5.44 14.26
N LEU A 245 -10.42 -4.89 14.79
CA LEU A 245 -9.12 -5.51 14.71
C LEU A 245 -9.04 -6.86 15.44
N VAL A 246 -9.79 -7.04 16.53
CA VAL A 246 -9.94 -8.34 17.20
C VAL A 246 -10.58 -9.37 16.27
N VAL A 247 -11.70 -9.02 15.62
CA VAL A 247 -12.38 -9.90 14.65
C VAL A 247 -11.47 -10.22 13.47
N ILE A 248 -10.73 -9.22 12.96
CA ILE A 248 -9.75 -9.42 11.89
C ILE A 248 -8.70 -10.46 12.29
N GLY A 249 -8.21 -10.45 13.54
CA GLY A 249 -7.26 -11.46 14.04
C GLY A 249 -7.81 -12.90 13.95
N GLU A 250 -9.09 -13.10 14.20
CA GLU A 250 -9.76 -14.40 14.06
C GLU A 250 -9.85 -14.82 12.59
N LEU A 251 -10.19 -13.89 11.70
CA LEU A 251 -10.27 -14.14 10.26
C LEU A 251 -8.91 -14.44 9.62
N VAL A 252 -7.84 -13.77 10.08
CA VAL A 252 -6.46 -14.09 9.69
C VAL A 252 -6.11 -15.54 9.99
N ARG A 253 -6.48 -16.04 11.18
CA ARG A 253 -6.24 -17.44 11.54
C ARG A 253 -7.00 -18.38 10.60
N ARG A 254 -8.29 -18.12 10.34
CA ARG A 254 -9.12 -18.92 9.42
C ARG A 254 -8.55 -18.95 8.00
N ALA A 255 -8.07 -17.82 7.48
CA ALA A 255 -7.44 -17.75 6.16
C ALA A 255 -6.20 -18.64 6.06
N ARG A 256 -5.33 -18.60 7.08
CA ARG A 256 -4.12 -19.43 7.14
C ARG A 256 -4.45 -20.92 7.23
N GLU A 257 -5.44 -21.29 8.05
CA GLU A 257 -5.94 -22.67 8.16
C GLU A 257 -6.47 -23.19 6.81
N ALA A 258 -7.10 -22.33 6.00
CA ALA A 258 -7.54 -22.65 4.64
C ALA A 258 -6.41 -22.65 3.58
N GLY A 259 -5.17 -22.35 3.96
CA GLY A 259 -4.04 -22.26 3.04
C GLY A 259 -4.07 -21.03 2.12
N VAL A 260 -4.72 -19.95 2.55
CA VAL A 260 -4.81 -18.67 1.83
C VAL A 260 -3.84 -17.66 2.44
N GLN A 261 -3.10 -16.95 1.58
CA GLN A 261 -2.24 -15.85 2.00
C GLN A 261 -3.08 -14.67 2.48
N VAL A 262 -2.70 -14.04 3.60
CA VAL A 262 -3.48 -12.95 4.19
C VAL A 262 -2.58 -11.82 4.69
N MET A 263 -2.99 -10.59 4.40
CA MET A 263 -2.49 -9.36 5.02
C MET A 263 -3.64 -8.53 5.56
N VAL A 264 -3.34 -7.55 6.41
CA VAL A 264 -4.36 -6.69 7.05
C VAL A 264 -4.16 -5.27 6.58
N LYS A 265 -5.23 -4.59 6.15
CA LYS A 265 -5.21 -3.15 5.90
C LYS A 265 -5.54 -2.40 7.19
N GLY A 266 -4.80 -1.35 7.45
CA GLY A 266 -4.79 -0.57 8.67
C GLY A 266 -4.91 0.93 8.42
N PRO A 267 -4.80 1.73 9.50
CA PRO A 267 -5.60 2.93 9.67
C PRO A 267 -5.27 4.04 8.68
N GLY A 268 -6.16 5.04 8.66
CA GLY A 268 -5.98 6.31 7.97
C GLY A 268 -5.37 7.37 8.87
N HIS A 269 -6.16 7.96 9.76
CA HIS A 269 -5.74 9.11 10.58
C HIS A 269 -5.33 8.67 11.99
N VAL A 270 -4.05 8.83 12.34
CA VAL A 270 -3.54 8.37 13.63
C VAL A 270 -2.53 9.38 14.16
N PRO A 271 -2.73 9.94 15.38
CA PRO A 271 -1.77 10.87 15.94
C PRO A 271 -0.44 10.14 16.23
N LEU A 272 0.67 10.85 16.07
CA LEU A 272 2.02 10.28 16.08
C LEU A 272 2.30 9.38 17.30
N ASN A 273 1.80 9.77 18.48
CA ASN A 273 1.97 9.04 19.75
C ASN A 273 1.22 7.69 19.80
N GLN A 274 0.26 7.44 18.93
CA GLN A 274 -0.53 6.21 18.89
C GLN A 274 -0.08 5.21 17.82
N LEU A 275 0.78 5.61 16.88
CA LEU A 275 1.18 4.76 15.74
C LEU A 275 1.80 3.44 16.19
N ARG A 276 2.78 3.49 17.10
CA ARG A 276 3.45 2.29 17.60
C ARG A 276 2.49 1.36 18.32
N ALA A 277 1.58 1.91 19.13
CA ALA A 277 0.56 1.12 19.83
C ALA A 277 -0.36 0.41 18.83
N THR A 278 -0.79 1.12 17.78
CA THR A 278 -1.66 0.59 16.73
C THR A 278 -1.01 -0.57 15.97
N VAL A 279 0.25 -0.39 15.53
CA VAL A 279 1.00 -1.45 14.84
C VAL A 279 1.25 -2.64 15.76
N THR A 280 1.64 -2.40 17.01
CA THR A 280 1.88 -3.49 17.99
C THR A 280 0.61 -4.29 18.26
N LEU A 281 -0.54 -3.62 18.39
CA LEU A 281 -1.83 -4.26 18.58
C LEU A 281 -2.19 -5.16 17.39
N GLN A 282 -2.03 -4.67 16.16
CA GLN A 282 -2.26 -5.47 14.96
C GLN A 282 -1.35 -6.71 14.94
N LYS A 283 -0.04 -6.54 15.17
CA LYS A 283 0.90 -7.67 15.12
C LYS A 283 0.58 -8.75 16.13
N SER A 284 0.14 -8.36 17.32
CA SER A 284 -0.26 -9.28 18.39
C SER A 284 -1.55 -10.04 18.04
N LEU A 285 -2.61 -9.32 17.67
CA LEU A 285 -3.93 -9.91 17.37
C LEU A 285 -3.91 -10.74 16.08
N CYS A 286 -3.25 -10.24 15.04
CA CYS A 286 -3.19 -10.84 13.71
C CYS A 286 -1.97 -11.75 13.51
N LYS A 287 -1.32 -12.21 14.60
CA LYS A 287 -0.24 -13.20 14.58
C LYS A 287 0.86 -12.88 13.55
N GLY A 288 1.32 -11.63 13.57
CA GLY A 288 2.39 -11.12 12.71
C GLY A 288 2.03 -10.99 11.23
N ALA A 289 0.75 -11.06 10.83
CA ALA A 289 0.36 -10.83 9.44
C ALA A 289 0.90 -9.48 8.92
N PRO A 290 1.33 -9.39 7.65
CA PRO A 290 1.78 -8.13 7.06
C PRO A 290 0.72 -7.04 7.21
N TYR A 291 1.17 -5.82 7.52
CA TYR A 291 0.28 -4.70 7.80
C TYR A 291 0.40 -3.61 6.73
N PHE A 292 -0.74 -3.29 6.12
CA PHE A 292 -0.90 -2.37 5.00
C PHE A 292 -1.59 -1.08 5.44
N VAL A 293 -0.82 -0.06 5.78
CA VAL A 293 -1.33 1.20 6.36
C VAL A 293 -1.63 2.25 5.28
N PHE A 294 -2.60 3.15 5.52
CA PHE A 294 -2.96 4.22 4.57
C PHE A 294 -2.36 5.56 4.99
N GLY A 295 -1.16 5.88 4.54
CA GLY A 295 -0.31 6.87 5.20
C GLY A 295 0.41 6.21 6.37
N PRO A 296 -0.03 6.39 7.64
CA PRO A 296 -1.18 7.19 8.13
C PRO A 296 -0.95 8.71 8.23
N VAL A 297 -2.03 9.48 8.09
CA VAL A 297 -2.05 10.94 8.31
C VAL A 297 -1.91 11.23 9.80
N VAL A 298 -0.93 12.06 10.18
CA VAL A 298 -0.59 12.33 11.60
C VAL A 298 -1.10 13.66 12.12
N THR A 299 -1.72 14.46 11.26
CA THR A 299 -2.38 15.72 11.60
C THR A 299 -3.44 16.06 10.55
N ASP A 300 -4.62 16.50 11.00
CA ASP A 300 -5.77 16.80 10.14
C ASP A 300 -5.74 18.21 9.53
N ILE A 301 -4.77 19.05 9.94
CA ILE A 301 -4.72 20.46 9.53
C ILE A 301 -3.96 20.70 8.21
N ALA A 302 -3.47 19.64 7.57
CA ALA A 302 -2.53 19.71 6.46
C ALA A 302 -3.16 19.39 5.09
N ALA A 303 -4.48 19.56 4.93
CA ALA A 303 -5.15 19.36 3.65
C ALA A 303 -4.45 20.12 2.51
N GLY A 304 -4.24 19.47 1.35
CA GLY A 304 -3.37 19.96 0.27
C GLY A 304 -1.89 19.53 0.41
N TYR A 305 -1.49 19.04 1.59
CA TYR A 305 -0.16 18.57 1.93
C TYR A 305 -0.19 17.22 2.66
N ASP A 306 -1.29 16.48 2.54
CA ASP A 306 -1.48 15.22 3.28
C ASP A 306 -0.47 14.14 2.90
N HIS A 307 0.08 14.15 1.67
CA HIS A 307 1.23 13.33 1.31
C HIS A 307 2.45 13.50 2.25
N ILE A 308 2.67 14.69 2.80
CA ILE A 308 3.74 14.96 3.79
C ILE A 308 3.34 14.43 5.17
N SER A 309 2.11 14.75 5.62
CA SER A 309 1.56 14.26 6.89
C SER A 309 1.58 12.72 6.93
N ALA A 310 1.15 12.09 5.84
CA ALA A 310 1.13 10.66 5.63
C ALA A 310 2.52 10.03 5.56
N ALA A 311 3.51 10.70 4.94
CA ALA A 311 4.88 10.20 4.90
C ALA A 311 5.50 10.12 6.31
N ILE A 312 5.19 11.08 7.20
CA ILE A 312 5.64 11.04 8.59
C ILE A 312 5.04 9.81 9.31
N GLY A 313 3.73 9.62 9.21
CA GLY A 313 3.07 8.49 9.84
C GLY A 313 3.46 7.14 9.24
N GLY A 314 3.65 7.08 7.93
CA GLY A 314 4.12 5.90 7.20
C GLY A 314 5.51 5.48 7.64
N ALA A 315 6.44 6.42 7.79
CA ALA A 315 7.80 6.13 8.26
C ALA A 315 7.79 5.55 9.69
N VAL A 316 7.03 6.18 10.60
CA VAL A 316 6.93 5.71 11.99
C VAL A 316 6.19 4.37 12.09
N SER A 317 5.14 4.17 11.31
CA SER A 317 4.39 2.90 11.28
C SER A 317 5.25 1.77 10.72
N ALA A 318 5.98 2.03 9.63
CA ALA A 318 6.86 1.03 9.03
C ALA A 318 8.04 0.70 9.94
N TRP A 319 8.61 1.69 10.63
CA TRP A 319 9.62 1.45 11.64
C TRP A 319 9.08 0.63 12.81
N ALA A 320 7.81 0.84 13.19
CA ALA A 320 7.13 0.04 14.22
C ALA A 320 6.76 -1.38 13.74
N GLY A 321 6.87 -1.68 12.44
CA GLY A 321 6.65 -3.02 11.88
C GLY A 321 5.55 -3.13 10.84
N ALA A 322 4.98 -2.04 10.32
CA ALA A 322 4.17 -2.11 9.10
C ALA A 322 5.07 -2.37 7.88
N GLU A 323 4.63 -3.22 6.95
CA GLU A 323 5.49 -3.64 5.82
C GLU A 323 4.99 -3.13 4.47
N PHE A 324 3.83 -2.48 4.45
CA PHE A 324 3.22 -1.97 3.23
C PHE A 324 2.54 -0.63 3.50
N ILE A 325 2.91 0.38 2.72
CA ILE A 325 2.38 1.74 2.84
C ILE A 325 1.54 2.03 1.60
N CYS A 326 0.25 2.29 1.77
CA CYS A 326 -0.52 2.97 0.74
C CYS A 326 -0.13 4.44 0.79
N TYR A 327 0.31 4.95 -0.35
CA TYR A 327 0.61 6.36 -0.49
C TYR A 327 -0.61 7.25 -0.17
N VAL A 328 -0.36 8.54 -0.01
CA VAL A 328 -1.39 9.57 0.06
C VAL A 328 -0.93 10.69 -0.87
N THR A 329 -1.86 11.29 -1.61
CA THR A 329 -1.53 12.37 -2.55
C THR A 329 -1.75 13.74 -1.92
N ALA A 330 -1.22 14.80 -2.52
CA ALA A 330 -1.55 16.17 -2.12
C ALA A 330 -3.05 16.49 -2.25
N SER A 331 -3.76 15.78 -3.12
CA SER A 331 -5.20 15.95 -3.35
C SER A 331 -6.09 15.21 -2.36
N GLU A 332 -5.53 14.44 -1.41
CA GLU A 332 -6.32 13.80 -0.36
C GLU A 332 -7.19 14.85 0.36
N HIS A 333 -8.44 14.47 0.66
CA HIS A 333 -9.48 15.34 1.22
C HIS A 333 -9.92 16.55 0.36
N ILE A 334 -9.35 16.74 -0.83
CA ILE A 334 -9.64 17.89 -1.72
C ILE A 334 -10.23 17.45 -3.05
N GLY A 335 -9.66 16.44 -3.71
CA GLY A 335 -10.08 16.05 -5.05
C GLY A 335 -9.36 14.83 -5.64
N LEU A 336 -9.54 14.62 -6.94
CA LEU A 336 -8.89 13.53 -7.66
C LEU A 336 -7.46 13.94 -8.05
N PRO A 337 -6.45 13.10 -7.80
CA PRO A 337 -5.08 13.41 -8.18
C PRO A 337 -4.85 13.29 -9.69
N ASP A 338 -4.00 14.16 -10.23
CA ASP A 338 -3.40 14.00 -11.56
C ASP A 338 -2.12 13.14 -11.52
N ALA A 339 -1.52 12.85 -12.68
CA ALA A 339 -0.35 11.98 -12.77
C ALA A 339 0.90 12.53 -12.05
N GLU A 340 1.06 13.85 -11.92
CA GLU A 340 2.16 14.46 -11.19
C GLU A 340 1.96 14.26 -9.69
N GLN A 341 0.75 14.50 -9.20
CA GLN A 341 0.40 14.27 -7.79
C GLN A 341 0.47 12.79 -7.40
N ILE A 342 0.18 11.87 -8.33
CA ILE A 342 0.43 10.43 -8.14
C ILE A 342 1.92 10.18 -7.92
N ARG A 343 2.78 10.72 -8.79
CA ARG A 343 4.24 10.57 -8.67
C ARG A 343 4.75 11.13 -7.35
N GLU A 344 4.33 12.33 -6.97
CA GLU A 344 4.72 12.97 -5.71
C GLU A 344 4.33 12.13 -4.49
N GLY A 345 3.10 11.61 -4.47
CA GLY A 345 2.64 10.71 -3.41
C GLY A 345 3.48 9.43 -3.32
N VAL A 346 3.81 8.82 -4.46
CA VAL A 346 4.61 7.58 -4.49
C VAL A 346 6.03 7.86 -3.97
N VAL A 347 6.64 8.94 -4.44
CA VAL A 347 7.99 9.33 -3.99
C VAL A 347 7.99 9.63 -2.49
N ALA A 348 6.99 10.35 -1.97
CA ALA A 348 6.87 10.63 -0.54
C ALA A 348 6.75 9.35 0.30
N ALA A 349 5.92 8.40 -0.14
CA ALA A 349 5.78 7.11 0.52
C ALA A 349 7.05 6.24 0.42
N ARG A 350 7.78 6.28 -0.70
CA ARG A 350 9.07 5.59 -0.85
C ARG A 350 10.16 6.18 0.05
N ILE A 351 10.19 7.50 0.22
CA ILE A 351 11.08 8.15 1.19
C ILE A 351 10.76 7.65 2.61
N ALA A 352 9.48 7.58 2.97
CA ALA A 352 9.03 7.07 4.27
C ALA A 352 9.42 5.59 4.49
N ALA A 353 9.19 4.74 3.49
CA ALA A 353 9.56 3.34 3.48
C ALA A 353 11.07 3.14 3.68
N HIS A 354 11.88 3.87 2.90
CA HIS A 354 13.34 3.81 2.97
C HIS A 354 13.89 4.32 4.31
N ALA A 355 13.34 5.42 4.84
CA ALA A 355 13.69 5.93 6.17
C ALA A 355 13.39 4.90 7.27
N ALA A 356 12.26 4.18 7.17
CA ALA A 356 11.93 3.11 8.07
C ALA A 356 12.88 1.91 7.94
N ASP A 357 13.28 1.54 6.71
CA ASP A 357 14.24 0.46 6.46
C ASP A 357 15.63 0.75 7.05
N LEU A 358 16.09 2.01 6.97
CA LEU A 358 17.28 2.47 7.68
C LEU A 358 17.13 2.32 9.20
N ALA A 359 16.00 2.75 9.76
CA ALA A 359 15.72 2.67 11.20
C ALA A 359 15.58 1.22 11.71
N LYS A 360 15.17 0.29 10.83
CA LYS A 360 15.16 -1.16 11.07
C LYS A 360 16.54 -1.82 10.89
N GLY A 361 17.53 -1.09 10.38
CA GLY A 361 18.89 -1.59 10.17
C GLY A 361 19.09 -2.45 8.91
N HIS A 362 18.27 -2.24 7.87
CA HIS A 362 18.42 -2.97 6.61
C HIS A 362 19.73 -2.59 5.89
N ALA A 363 20.60 -3.56 5.66
CA ALA A 363 21.93 -3.32 5.07
C ALA A 363 21.86 -2.65 3.69
N ASN A 364 20.99 -3.13 2.80
CA ASN A 364 20.82 -2.57 1.45
C ASN A 364 20.38 -1.09 1.48
N ALA A 365 19.53 -0.71 2.44
CA ALA A 365 19.11 0.67 2.61
C ALA A 365 20.30 1.55 3.04
N ALA A 366 21.07 1.10 4.06
CA ALA A 366 22.25 1.82 4.53
C ALA A 366 23.35 1.96 3.46
N GLU A 367 23.54 0.92 2.64
CA GLU A 367 24.48 0.95 1.51
C GLU A 367 24.05 1.96 0.44
N TRP A 368 22.75 2.07 0.15
CA TRP A 368 22.21 3.05 -0.80
C TRP A 368 22.49 4.49 -0.33
N ASP A 369 22.16 4.84 0.92
CA ASP A 369 22.47 6.17 1.49
C ASP A 369 23.95 6.49 1.47
N LEU A 370 24.79 5.52 1.84
CA LEU A 370 26.22 5.69 1.90
C LEU A 370 26.81 5.89 0.49
N ALA A 371 26.32 5.15 -0.51
CA ALA A 371 26.72 5.31 -1.90
C ALA A 371 26.40 6.72 -2.42
N LEU A 372 25.18 7.22 -2.17
CA LEU A 372 24.78 8.57 -2.57
C LEU A 372 25.61 9.62 -1.84
N SER A 373 25.83 9.46 -0.54
CA SER A 373 26.66 10.37 0.26
C SER A 373 28.12 10.42 -0.23
N ARG A 374 28.67 9.28 -0.65
CA ARG A 374 30.01 9.20 -1.27
C ARG A 374 30.06 9.92 -2.62
N ALA A 375 29.04 9.76 -3.46
CA ALA A 375 28.93 10.49 -4.73
C ALA A 375 28.85 12.01 -4.49
N ARG A 376 27.99 12.44 -3.55
CA ARG A 376 27.85 13.84 -3.13
C ARG A 376 29.16 14.45 -2.62
N LYS A 377 29.90 13.73 -1.78
CA LYS A 377 31.22 14.15 -1.27
C LYS A 377 32.21 14.38 -2.43
N LYS A 378 32.17 13.53 -3.45
CA LYS A 378 33.03 13.62 -4.64
C LYS A 378 32.58 14.68 -5.65
N LEU A 379 31.42 15.32 -5.45
CA LEU A 379 30.73 16.14 -6.45
C LEU A 379 30.45 15.38 -7.76
N ASP A 380 30.27 14.07 -7.66
CA ASP A 380 29.86 13.22 -8.79
C ASP A 380 28.34 13.38 -8.98
N TRP A 381 27.95 14.42 -9.72
CA TRP A 381 26.55 14.77 -9.95
C TRP A 381 25.80 13.69 -10.70
N GLN A 382 26.41 13.10 -11.72
CA GLN A 382 25.81 12.01 -12.48
C GLN A 382 25.48 10.85 -11.54
N LYS A 383 26.45 10.39 -10.74
CA LYS A 383 26.21 9.27 -9.84
C LYS A 383 25.23 9.61 -8.72
N GLN A 384 25.27 10.84 -8.20
CA GLN A 384 24.31 11.30 -7.18
C GLN A 384 22.88 11.31 -7.73
N ILE A 385 22.68 11.73 -8.98
CA ILE A 385 21.37 11.76 -9.65
C ILE A 385 20.89 10.32 -9.91
N GLU A 386 21.75 9.45 -10.46
CA GLU A 386 21.43 8.04 -10.69
C GLU A 386 20.98 7.31 -9.41
N LEU A 387 21.59 7.65 -8.27
CA LEU A 387 21.27 7.06 -6.97
C LEU A 387 20.11 7.76 -6.26
N ALA A 388 19.56 8.86 -6.78
CA ALA A 388 18.44 9.53 -6.12
C ALA A 388 17.19 8.64 -6.15
N ILE A 389 16.31 8.81 -5.17
CA ILE A 389 15.03 8.06 -5.12
C ILE A 389 14.13 8.38 -6.32
N ASP A 390 14.24 9.62 -6.83
CA ASP A 390 13.65 10.11 -8.07
C ASP A 390 14.75 10.79 -8.92
N PRO A 391 15.46 10.03 -9.78
CA PRO A 391 16.53 10.56 -10.62
C PRO A 391 16.04 11.66 -11.58
N GLU A 392 14.85 11.53 -12.16
CA GLU A 392 14.31 12.51 -13.11
C GLU A 392 14.09 13.87 -12.42
N ARG A 393 13.54 13.87 -11.19
CA ARG A 393 13.37 15.10 -10.40
C ARG A 393 14.70 15.69 -9.96
N ALA A 394 15.66 14.85 -9.56
CA ALA A 394 17.00 15.30 -9.17
C ALA A 394 17.74 15.95 -10.34
N GLU A 395 17.66 15.35 -11.53
CA GLU A 395 18.23 15.90 -12.76
C GLU A 395 17.57 17.22 -13.15
N TYR A 396 16.23 17.29 -13.15
CA TYR A 396 15.48 18.51 -13.42
C TYR A 396 15.90 19.66 -12.49
N MET A 397 16.00 19.39 -11.18
CA MET A 397 16.43 20.39 -10.20
C MET A 397 17.87 20.85 -10.45
N ARG A 398 18.80 19.93 -10.78
CA ARG A 398 20.18 20.32 -11.12
C ARG A 398 20.25 21.18 -12.37
N LYS A 399 19.47 20.87 -13.41
CA LYS A 399 19.45 21.64 -14.66
C LYS A 399 18.82 23.03 -14.50
N THR A 400 17.80 23.16 -13.65
CA THR A 400 17.02 24.41 -13.54
C THR A 400 17.46 25.32 -12.39
N ARG A 401 18.17 24.80 -11.39
CA ARG A 401 18.56 25.55 -10.18
C ARG A 401 20.06 25.73 -10.01
N SER A 402 20.87 25.32 -10.99
CA SER A 402 22.32 25.49 -10.94
C SER A 402 22.83 26.12 -12.23
N ASP A 403 23.79 27.02 -12.11
CA ASP A 403 24.64 27.44 -13.21
C ASP A 403 25.79 26.44 -13.37
N ASP A 404 26.12 26.04 -14.60
CA ASP A 404 27.22 25.10 -14.87
C ASP A 404 28.62 25.72 -14.67
N THR A 405 28.67 26.92 -14.11
CA THR A 405 29.87 27.71 -13.86
C THR A 405 30.59 27.31 -12.56
N VAL A 406 29.95 26.49 -11.71
CA VAL A 406 30.52 26.05 -10.43
C VAL A 406 30.46 24.52 -10.31
N ALA A 407 31.56 23.89 -9.88
CA ALA A 407 31.61 22.45 -9.62
C ALA A 407 30.65 22.00 -8.48
N GLY A 408 30.39 22.88 -7.51
CA GLY A 408 29.45 22.67 -6.41
C GLY A 408 27.99 23.00 -6.78
N CYS A 409 27.07 22.93 -5.82
CA CYS A 409 25.71 23.41 -6.05
C CYS A 409 25.62 24.94 -5.97
N ALA A 410 24.59 25.50 -6.59
CA ALA A 410 24.32 26.95 -6.57
C ALA A 410 24.15 27.54 -5.16
N MET A 411 23.76 26.74 -4.15
CA MET A 411 23.53 27.24 -2.79
C MET A 411 24.79 27.85 -2.15
N CYS A 412 25.96 27.24 -2.36
CA CYS A 412 27.22 27.72 -1.77
C CYS A 412 28.18 28.28 -2.83
N GLY A 413 27.97 27.96 -4.11
CA GLY A 413 28.84 28.38 -5.21
C GLY A 413 30.32 28.05 -4.93
N LYS A 414 31.20 29.03 -5.17
CA LYS A 414 32.65 28.94 -4.90
C LYS A 414 33.03 28.70 -3.43
N TYR A 415 32.08 28.82 -2.50
CA TYR A 415 32.29 28.59 -1.07
C TYR A 415 31.70 27.26 -0.59
N CYS A 416 31.62 26.27 -1.48
CA CYS A 416 31.16 24.93 -1.12
C CYS A 416 31.95 24.38 0.08
N ALA A 417 31.25 24.14 1.20
CA ALA A 417 31.86 23.68 2.45
C ALA A 417 32.68 22.39 2.27
N MET A 418 32.18 21.45 1.45
CA MET A 418 32.90 20.21 1.13
C MET A 418 34.20 20.46 0.39
N ASP A 419 34.24 21.47 -0.49
CA ASP A 419 35.43 21.81 -1.27
C ASP A 419 36.48 22.51 -0.40
N VAL A 420 36.04 23.50 0.38
CA VAL A 420 36.87 24.23 1.35
C VAL A 420 37.57 23.25 2.28
N VAL A 421 36.82 22.36 2.93
CA VAL A 421 37.39 21.39 3.88
C VAL A 421 38.29 20.37 3.18
N SER A 422 37.94 19.91 1.97
CA SER A 422 38.76 18.94 1.23
C SER A 422 40.15 19.48 0.89
N LYS A 423 40.27 20.78 0.62
CA LYS A 423 41.55 21.46 0.39
C LYS A 423 42.46 21.38 1.62
N TYR A 424 41.90 21.58 2.82
CA TYR A 424 42.68 21.57 4.08
C TYR A 424 42.95 20.16 4.62
N LEU A 425 42.06 19.20 4.34
CA LEU A 425 42.25 17.80 4.72
C LEU A 425 43.15 17.01 3.76
N GLY A 426 43.66 17.62 2.69
CA GLY A 426 44.48 16.92 1.70
C GLY A 426 43.72 15.85 0.90
N THR A 427 42.39 15.89 0.88
CA THR A 427 41.55 14.95 0.12
C THR A 427 41.11 15.54 -1.22
N SER A 428 41.95 16.40 -1.83
CA SER A 428 41.62 17.19 -3.00
C SER A 428 41.16 16.33 -4.18
N LYS A 429 40.12 16.83 -4.85
CA LYS A 429 39.31 16.14 -5.86
C LYS A 429 40.08 16.00 -7.18
N VAL A 430 40.13 14.79 -7.72
CA VAL A 430 40.39 14.58 -9.14
C VAL A 430 39.08 14.86 -9.86
N THR A 431 38.94 16.07 -10.40
CA THR A 431 38.00 16.32 -11.50
C THR A 431 38.73 15.93 -12.79
N CYS A 432 38.24 14.90 -13.47
CA CYS A 432 38.41 14.78 -14.92
C CYS A 432 37.07 15.02 -15.57
#